data_AF-A0AAN6E2Q5-F1
#
_entry.id   AF-A0AAN6E2Q5-F1
#
_cell.length_a   1.000
_cell.length_b   1.000
_cell.length_c   1.000
_cell.angle_alpha   90.00
_cell.angle_beta   90.00
_cell.angle_gamma   90.00
#
_symmetry.space_group_name_H-M   'P 1'
#
loop_
_entity.id
_entity.type
_entity.pdbx_description
1 polymer ?
#
loop_
_entity_poly.entity_id
_entity_poly.type
_entity_poly.pdbx_seq_one_letter_code
_entity_poly.pdbx_strand_id
1 'polypeptide(L)'
;MTPEEQTRFVSDIQRFSHEDIDRLYRVLLNLEQDQLDLTSANVNHAYLTAYWEEKRQLADTNEPCIKWLLDLLDTDPDIPLNEKFLDVLQEANIVLTTDGTTTDGGVARSEASIESVDENDPLWQQAVALDNRKLASQALELWRAKVQAKVEVEQKAYEDYEDPQMNALADLVYNRNLARKALTHWVNTYRNIKDQERLADEFRAQKDAANALKHWTLAARESLFTRVRSERLAQKAMDAWREKTRDITEMEAVADDFRNRQAVRNTLGKMGAKREQIKQAEQQAVLVYEGNLARRVLNRWLAQMEQQRFDERKADAAADYFALKHALNKWRAKARTKKEEEQVVQAREHMLTFKYGRRWREIVRRRKYALYDAAYKRMRKVVKMNIARAALNIWRQKTAQIRAMRMAADEFRARKDAENAQRMAHGAIVTMYNRTQQIQQANQQADDFYNRNLIDRLQIFGSNWLYPTRQILENQERADEYRATRAASYAVSVLRSWRNMAFRARRLEEDADVVYQRNERKRAWGFLQRWRRAVPKQDEDEEGREEHLVPATPAARRSQLLASTTPAYTPAAGLFGTDGRVVEETEDDE
;
A
#
# COMPACT_ATOMS: atom_id res chain seq x y z
N MET A 1 9.49 -42.68 54.81
CA MET A 1 10.90 -42.58 54.41
C MET A 1 11.70 -43.47 55.33
N THR A 2 12.64 -44.27 54.83
CA THR A 2 13.50 -45.05 55.75
C THR A 2 14.51 -44.14 56.45
N PRO A 3 14.98 -44.46 57.68
CA PRO A 3 15.96 -43.63 58.39
C PRO A 3 17.27 -43.44 57.61
N GLU A 4 17.67 -44.43 56.79
CA GLU A 4 18.86 -44.36 55.95
C GLU A 4 18.70 -43.35 54.80
N GLU A 5 17.52 -43.30 54.18
CA GLU A 5 17.20 -42.28 53.16
C GLU A 5 17.11 -40.89 53.78
N GLN A 6 16.49 -40.77 54.96
CA GLN A 6 16.38 -39.50 55.67
C GLN A 6 17.76 -38.91 55.98
N THR A 7 18.68 -39.71 56.52
CA THR A 7 20.05 -39.26 56.81
C THR A 7 20.81 -38.84 55.53
N ARG A 8 20.55 -39.50 54.40
CA ARG A 8 21.10 -39.09 53.10
C ARG A 8 20.56 -37.71 52.68
N PHE A 9 19.24 -37.50 52.70
CA PHE A 9 18.65 -36.20 52.36
C PHE A 9 19.09 -35.08 53.29
N VAL A 10 19.23 -35.36 54.60
CA VAL A 10 19.79 -34.45 55.61
C VAL A 10 21.23 -34.06 55.27
N SER A 11 22.06 -35.01 54.86
CA SER A 11 23.45 -34.73 54.48
C SER A 11 23.57 -33.87 53.21
N ASP A 12 22.63 -34.01 52.28
CA ASP A 12 22.60 -33.25 51.04
C ASP A 12 22.04 -31.83 51.26
N ILE A 13 20.96 -31.67 52.06
CA ILE A 13 20.37 -30.35 52.34
C ILE A 13 21.30 -29.46 53.18
N GLN A 14 22.12 -30.05 54.05
CA GLN A 14 23.14 -29.31 54.82
C GLN A 14 24.24 -28.69 53.93
N ARG A 15 24.38 -29.15 52.68
CA ARG A 15 25.30 -28.56 51.70
C ARG A 15 24.69 -27.39 50.92
N PHE A 16 23.37 -27.22 50.98
CA PHE A 16 22.68 -26.14 50.28
C PHE A 16 22.86 -24.82 51.00
N SER A 17 22.89 -23.74 50.22
CA SER A 17 22.90 -22.40 50.80
C SER A 17 21.53 -22.08 51.39
N HIS A 18 21.47 -21.12 52.32
CA HIS A 18 20.18 -20.71 52.89
C HIS A 18 19.22 -20.19 51.80
N GLU A 19 19.73 -19.47 50.79
CA GLU A 19 18.94 -19.01 49.64
C GLU A 19 18.31 -20.18 48.87
N ASP A 20 19.03 -21.29 48.75
CA ASP A 20 18.53 -22.48 48.05
C ASP A 20 17.45 -23.20 48.88
N ILE A 21 17.61 -23.27 50.21
CA ILE A 21 16.60 -23.84 51.12
C ILE A 21 15.32 -23.01 51.11
N ASP A 22 15.44 -21.68 51.19
CA ASP A 22 14.31 -20.75 51.05
C ASP A 22 13.62 -20.91 49.69
N ARG A 23 14.39 -21.06 48.61
CA ARG A 23 13.85 -21.30 47.27
C ARG A 23 13.06 -22.60 47.23
N LEU A 24 13.59 -23.69 47.77
CA LEU A 24 12.89 -24.97 47.86
C LEU A 24 11.58 -24.85 48.66
N TYR A 25 11.60 -24.13 49.78
CA TYR A 25 10.39 -23.89 50.57
C TYR A 25 9.34 -23.07 49.81
N ARG A 26 9.74 -22.01 49.09
CA ARG A 26 8.82 -21.24 48.23
C ARG A 26 8.22 -22.07 47.12
N VAL A 27 8.99 -22.98 46.52
CA VAL A 27 8.48 -23.89 45.48
C VAL A 27 7.39 -24.79 46.04
N LEU A 28 7.58 -25.35 47.25
CA LEU A 28 6.55 -26.14 47.92
C LEU A 28 5.30 -25.32 48.25
N LEU A 29 5.51 -24.09 48.74
CA LEU A 29 4.42 -23.17 49.06
C LEU A 29 3.61 -22.77 47.82
N ASN A 30 4.27 -22.54 46.69
CA ASN A 30 3.62 -22.25 45.40
C ASN A 30 2.83 -23.47 44.89
N LEU A 31 3.40 -24.68 44.98
CA LEU A 31 2.70 -25.90 44.59
C LEU A 31 1.44 -26.15 45.45
N GLU A 32 1.52 -25.86 46.75
CA GLU A 32 0.39 -25.98 47.67
C GLU A 32 -0.68 -24.91 47.42
N GLN A 33 -0.28 -23.65 47.24
CA GLN A 33 -1.18 -22.53 46.95
C GLN A 33 -1.93 -22.70 45.62
N ASP A 34 -1.24 -23.19 44.58
CA ASP A 34 -1.82 -23.39 43.25
C ASP A 34 -2.61 -24.71 43.14
N GLN A 35 -2.62 -25.55 44.19
CA GLN A 35 -3.26 -26.87 44.23
C GLN A 35 -2.85 -27.75 43.03
N LEU A 36 -1.58 -27.67 42.62
CA LEU A 36 -1.06 -28.42 41.48
C LEU A 36 -0.73 -29.86 41.88
N ASP A 37 -1.05 -30.81 41.00
CA ASP A 37 -0.63 -32.20 41.18
C ASP A 37 0.90 -32.27 41.29
N LEU A 38 1.40 -33.04 42.26
CA LEU A 38 2.83 -33.25 42.53
C LEU A 38 3.48 -34.12 41.45
N THR A 39 3.49 -33.63 40.21
CA THR A 39 4.18 -34.25 39.07
C THR A 39 5.56 -33.62 38.90
N SER A 40 6.54 -34.39 38.44
CA SER A 40 7.91 -33.89 38.18
C SER A 40 7.94 -32.67 37.24
N ALA A 41 7.01 -32.61 36.28
CA ALA A 41 6.85 -31.46 35.40
C ALA A 41 6.39 -30.19 36.14
N ASN A 42 5.45 -30.32 37.08
CA ASN A 42 4.93 -29.20 37.86
C ASN A 42 5.96 -28.70 38.87
N VAL A 43 6.69 -29.61 39.53
CA VAL A 43 7.81 -29.26 40.42
C VAL A 43 8.90 -28.51 39.64
N ASN A 44 9.24 -28.99 38.43
CA ASN A 44 10.20 -28.30 37.58
C ASN A 44 9.74 -26.90 37.17
N HIS A 45 8.47 -26.76 36.80
CA HIS A 45 7.89 -25.48 36.42
C HIS A 45 7.85 -24.49 37.59
N ALA A 46 7.41 -24.93 38.77
CA ALA A 46 7.36 -24.11 39.98
C ALA A 46 8.77 -23.68 40.43
N TYR A 47 9.76 -24.59 40.35
CA TYR A 47 11.16 -24.28 40.62
C TYR A 47 11.73 -23.24 39.66
N LEU A 48 11.53 -23.42 38.36
CA LEU A 48 11.96 -22.43 37.37
C LEU A 48 11.28 -21.08 37.63
N THR A 49 9.98 -21.06 37.95
CA THR A 49 9.25 -19.83 38.23
C THR A 49 9.84 -19.07 39.43
N ALA A 50 10.10 -19.76 40.55
CA ALA A 50 10.75 -19.17 41.72
C ALA A 50 12.19 -18.71 41.43
N TYR A 51 12.92 -19.44 40.57
CA TYR A 51 14.28 -19.08 40.15
C TYR A 51 14.31 -17.83 39.27
N TRP A 52 13.40 -17.71 38.30
CA TRP A 52 13.32 -16.59 37.36
C TRP A 52 13.00 -15.26 38.05
N GLU A 53 12.25 -15.29 39.16
CA GLU A 53 11.98 -14.09 39.97
C GLU A 53 13.25 -13.54 40.63
N GLU A 54 14.22 -14.40 40.96
CA GLU A 54 15.40 -14.04 41.74
C GLU A 54 16.64 -13.76 40.87
N LYS A 55 16.89 -14.57 39.82
CA LYS A 55 18.05 -14.41 38.92
C LYS A 55 17.60 -14.53 37.45
N ARG A 56 17.75 -13.44 36.68
CA ARG A 56 17.40 -13.36 35.24
C ARG A 56 18.30 -14.18 34.29
N GLN A 57 18.97 -15.22 34.76
CA GLN A 57 19.83 -16.09 33.95
C GLN A 57 19.12 -17.42 33.71
N LEU A 58 19.29 -18.01 32.51
CA LEU A 58 18.70 -19.32 32.20
C LEU A 58 19.23 -20.35 33.20
N ALA A 59 18.35 -20.88 34.06
CA ALA A 59 18.67 -22.01 34.93
C ALA A 59 19.02 -23.23 34.07
N ASP A 60 20.14 -23.89 34.40
CA ASP A 60 20.44 -25.22 33.89
C ASP A 60 19.51 -26.21 34.60
N THR A 61 18.78 -27.04 33.85
CA THR A 61 17.88 -28.07 34.39
C THR A 61 18.60 -29.12 35.26
N ASN A 62 19.94 -29.09 35.29
CA ASN A 62 20.78 -29.95 36.11
C ASN A 62 21.18 -29.36 37.48
N GLU A 63 20.49 -28.34 37.97
CA GLU A 63 20.80 -27.76 39.29
C GLU A 63 20.61 -28.81 40.41
N PRO A 64 21.52 -28.90 41.40
CA PRO A 64 21.46 -29.94 42.44
C PRO A 64 20.18 -29.84 43.31
N CYS A 65 19.65 -28.63 43.50
CA CYS A 65 18.48 -28.37 44.34
C CYS A 65 17.20 -28.96 43.73
N ILE A 66 16.98 -28.76 42.43
CA ILE A 66 15.81 -29.31 41.73
C ILE A 66 15.87 -30.83 41.68
N LYS A 67 17.06 -31.39 41.46
CA LYS A 67 17.28 -32.84 41.47
C LYS A 67 17.00 -33.44 42.85
N TRP A 68 17.47 -32.80 43.90
CA TRP A 68 17.21 -33.22 45.28
C TRP A 68 15.71 -33.22 45.61
N LEU A 69 14.96 -32.19 45.16
CA LEU A 69 13.51 -32.11 45.38
C LEU A 69 12.74 -33.19 44.60
N LEU A 70 13.19 -33.51 43.38
CA LEU A 70 12.62 -34.60 42.57
C LEU A 70 12.94 -35.97 43.19
N ASP A 71 14.17 -36.18 43.66
CA ASP A 71 14.57 -37.42 44.35
C ASP A 71 13.75 -37.60 45.66
N LEU A 72 13.44 -36.51 46.37
CA LEU A 72 12.57 -36.51 47.55
C LEU A 72 11.10 -36.81 47.21
N LEU A 73 10.62 -36.34 46.06
CA LEU A 73 9.27 -36.65 45.56
C LEU A 73 9.11 -38.13 45.23
N ASP A 74 10.12 -38.73 44.60
CA ASP A 74 10.10 -40.14 44.21
C ASP A 74 10.22 -41.10 45.42
N THR A 75 10.69 -40.61 46.57
CA THR A 75 10.84 -41.40 47.80
C THR A 75 9.52 -41.46 48.57
N ASP A 76 8.90 -42.65 48.69
CA ASP A 76 7.64 -42.92 49.41
C ASP A 76 6.40 -42.10 48.97
N PRO A 77 5.67 -42.50 47.93
CA PRO A 77 4.56 -41.71 47.37
C PRO A 77 3.37 -41.48 48.32
N ASP A 78 3.28 -42.22 49.43
CA ASP A 78 2.15 -42.15 50.36
C ASP A 78 2.21 -40.93 51.31
N ILE A 79 3.38 -40.31 51.49
CA ILE A 79 3.56 -39.14 52.35
C ILE A 79 3.62 -37.88 51.47
N PRO A 80 2.87 -36.81 51.77
CA PRO A 80 2.93 -35.58 50.98
C PRO A 80 4.33 -34.97 51.03
N LEU A 81 4.76 -34.39 49.90
CA LEU A 81 6.11 -33.85 49.73
C LEU A 81 6.48 -32.78 50.79
N ASN A 82 5.49 -31.98 51.23
CA ASN A 82 5.68 -30.96 52.27
C ASN A 82 6.07 -31.57 53.61
N GLU A 83 5.40 -32.65 54.04
CA GLU A 83 5.73 -33.33 55.30
C GLU A 83 7.14 -33.96 55.24
N LYS A 84 7.50 -34.61 54.13
CA LYS A 84 8.86 -35.15 53.95
C LYS A 84 9.93 -34.07 54.04
N PHE A 85 9.68 -32.91 53.42
CA PHE A 85 10.62 -31.80 53.43
C PHE A 85 10.80 -31.24 54.84
N LEU A 86 9.72 -31.08 55.60
CA LEU A 86 9.76 -30.63 56.98
C LEU A 86 10.44 -31.65 57.90
N ASP A 87 10.21 -32.95 57.71
CA ASP A 87 10.88 -34.01 58.46
C ASP A 87 12.40 -33.99 58.22
N VAL A 88 12.84 -33.74 56.98
CA VAL A 88 14.26 -33.59 56.65
C VAL A 88 14.85 -32.32 57.26
N LEU A 89 14.14 -31.19 57.23
CA LEU A 89 14.61 -29.96 57.87
C LEU A 89 14.69 -30.08 59.39
N GLN A 90 13.72 -30.72 60.01
CA GLN A 90 13.70 -30.97 61.45
C GLN A 90 14.88 -31.85 61.86
N GLU A 91 15.14 -32.93 61.13
CA GLU A 91 16.30 -33.81 61.39
C GLU A 91 17.64 -33.11 61.10
N ALA A 92 17.67 -32.18 60.15
CA ALA A 92 18.82 -31.34 59.87
C ALA A 92 19.03 -30.20 60.90
N ASN A 93 18.11 -30.01 61.85
CA ASN A 93 18.04 -28.88 62.79
C ASN A 93 17.99 -27.50 62.10
N ILE A 94 17.30 -27.40 60.96
CA ILE A 94 17.11 -26.14 60.23
C ILE A 94 15.71 -25.60 60.53
N VAL A 95 15.66 -24.48 61.25
CA VAL A 95 14.40 -23.83 61.63
C VAL A 95 14.03 -22.77 60.59
N LEU A 96 12.92 -22.98 59.88
CA LEU A 96 12.35 -21.99 58.96
C LEU A 96 11.65 -20.88 59.78
N THR A 97 12.23 -19.68 59.81
CA THR A 97 11.56 -18.50 60.37
C THR A 97 10.54 -17.95 59.37
N THR A 98 9.28 -17.83 59.79
CA THR A 98 8.14 -17.43 58.94
C THR A 98 8.23 -16.04 58.32
N ASP A 99 9.20 -15.22 58.74
CA ASP A 99 9.20 -13.78 58.49
C ASP A 99 10.22 -13.35 57.41
N GLY A 100 10.89 -14.30 56.73
CA GLY A 100 11.84 -14.00 55.64
C GLY A 100 13.07 -13.19 56.08
N THR A 101 13.26 -13.00 57.38
CA THR A 101 14.43 -12.34 57.97
C THR A 101 15.46 -13.39 58.37
N THR A 102 16.46 -13.57 57.51
CA THR A 102 17.80 -14.13 57.78
C THR A 102 17.89 -15.09 58.96
N THR A 103 17.91 -16.40 58.68
CA THR A 103 18.40 -17.37 59.66
C THR A 103 19.89 -17.15 59.87
N ASP A 104 20.29 -16.65 61.05
CA ASP A 104 21.68 -16.76 61.46
C ASP A 104 21.97 -18.25 61.71
N GLY A 105 22.86 -18.81 60.88
CA GLY A 105 23.34 -20.17 61.04
C GLY A 105 24.07 -20.30 62.38
N GLY A 106 23.36 -20.80 63.39
CA GLY A 106 23.90 -21.18 64.68
C GLY A 106 24.85 -22.36 64.54
N VAL A 107 26.08 -22.09 64.07
CA VAL A 107 27.19 -23.02 64.16
C VAL A 107 27.44 -23.27 65.65
N ALA A 108 27.20 -24.51 66.09
CA ALA A 108 27.54 -25.01 67.40
C ALA A 108 29.00 -24.66 67.73
N ARG A 109 29.18 -23.59 68.52
CA ARG A 109 30.48 -23.19 69.07
C ARG A 109 30.40 -23.24 70.58
N SER A 110 31.08 -24.27 71.08
CA SER A 110 31.93 -24.28 72.26
C SER A 110 31.32 -23.75 73.56
N GLU A 111 31.15 -24.68 74.49
CA GLU A 111 31.12 -24.45 75.94
C GLU A 111 32.09 -23.33 76.34
N ALA A 112 31.55 -22.14 76.62
CA ALA A 112 32.32 -21.03 77.15
C ALA A 112 31.48 -20.29 78.21
N SER A 113 31.80 -20.63 79.46
CA SER A 113 31.83 -19.73 80.62
C SER A 113 30.66 -18.77 80.80
N ILE A 114 29.69 -19.23 81.58
CA ILE A 114 28.70 -18.43 82.32
C ILE A 114 29.47 -17.41 83.18
N GLU A 115 29.59 -16.15 82.74
CA GLU A 115 29.86 -14.99 83.63
C GLU A 115 29.86 -13.65 82.84
N SER A 116 28.75 -13.30 82.19
CA SER A 116 28.27 -11.91 82.09
C SER A 116 26.98 -11.87 81.27
N VAL A 117 25.83 -11.76 81.94
CA VAL A 117 24.55 -11.49 81.28
C VAL A 117 24.54 -10.01 80.90
N ASP A 118 24.57 -9.73 79.60
CA ASP A 118 24.39 -8.38 79.06
C ASP A 118 22.88 -8.07 79.04
N GLU A 119 22.44 -7.10 79.84
CA GLU A 119 21.03 -6.67 79.94
C GLU A 119 20.49 -6.07 78.62
N ASN A 120 21.37 -5.79 77.65
CA ASN A 120 20.99 -5.34 76.31
C ASN A 120 20.82 -6.47 75.28
N ASP A 121 20.99 -7.73 75.67
CA ASP A 121 20.77 -8.86 74.77
C ASP A 121 19.28 -8.94 74.40
N PRO A 122 18.91 -8.87 73.10
CA PRO A 122 17.51 -8.96 72.67
C PRO A 122 16.82 -10.25 73.15
N LEU A 123 17.58 -11.34 73.36
CA LEU A 123 17.06 -12.58 73.92
C LEU A 123 16.70 -12.45 75.41
N TRP A 124 17.49 -11.69 76.18
CA TRP A 124 17.20 -11.39 77.58
C TRP A 124 15.98 -10.47 77.70
N GLN A 125 15.86 -9.45 76.84
CA GLN A 125 14.68 -8.58 76.82
C GLN A 125 13.41 -9.34 76.43
N GLN A 126 13.51 -10.31 75.52
CA GLN A 126 12.40 -11.17 75.15
C GLN A 126 12.00 -12.13 76.30
N ALA A 127 12.97 -12.68 77.01
CA ALA A 127 12.72 -13.51 78.20
C ALA A 127 12.06 -12.71 79.34
N VAL A 128 12.54 -11.48 79.60
CA VAL A 128 11.96 -10.56 80.58
C VAL A 128 10.55 -10.12 80.17
N ALA A 129 10.29 -9.90 78.89
CA ALA A 129 8.95 -9.57 78.40
C ALA A 129 7.96 -10.75 78.59
N LEU A 130 8.41 -11.99 78.40
CA LEU A 130 7.58 -13.18 78.62
C LEU A 130 7.31 -13.42 80.11
N ASP A 131 8.28 -13.19 80.98
CA ASP A 131 8.10 -13.31 82.43
C ASP A 131 7.20 -12.19 82.99
N ASN A 132 7.35 -10.96 82.51
CA ASN A 132 6.44 -9.86 82.85
C ASN A 132 5.00 -10.16 82.39
N ARG A 133 4.82 -10.84 81.26
CA ARG A 133 3.50 -11.27 80.79
C ARG A 133 2.89 -12.34 81.68
N LYS A 134 3.70 -13.30 82.16
CA LYS A 134 3.26 -14.33 83.12
C LYS A 134 2.93 -13.76 84.50
N LEU A 135 3.73 -12.82 84.99
CA LEU A 135 3.47 -12.12 86.24
C LEU A 135 2.21 -11.26 86.16
N ALA A 136 1.99 -10.58 85.03
CA ALA A 136 0.76 -9.83 84.80
C ALA A 136 -0.48 -10.75 84.74
N SER A 137 -0.39 -11.93 84.11
CA SER A 137 -1.51 -12.89 84.12
C SER A 137 -1.78 -13.45 85.51
N GLN A 138 -0.75 -13.77 86.29
CA GLN A 138 -0.91 -14.24 87.68
C GLN A 138 -1.47 -13.16 88.60
N ALA A 139 -1.04 -11.90 88.45
CA ALA A 139 -1.59 -10.78 89.21
C ALA A 139 -3.07 -10.54 88.87
N LEU A 140 -3.46 -10.69 87.60
CA LEU A 140 -4.86 -10.60 87.18
C LEU A 140 -5.71 -11.75 87.73
N GLU A 141 -5.16 -12.97 87.80
CA GLU A 141 -5.85 -14.12 88.40
C GLU A 141 -6.05 -13.93 89.90
N LEU A 142 -5.02 -13.49 90.63
CA LEU A 142 -5.12 -13.17 92.06
C LEU A 142 -6.10 -12.03 92.33
N TRP A 143 -6.14 -11.03 91.45
CA TRP A 143 -7.12 -9.95 91.54
C TRP A 143 -8.54 -10.45 91.28
N ARG A 144 -8.77 -11.28 90.26
CA ARG A 144 -10.07 -11.90 89.98
C ARG A 144 -10.55 -12.76 91.15
N ALA A 145 -9.67 -13.56 91.75
CA ALA A 145 -9.98 -14.37 92.92
C ALA A 145 -10.37 -13.51 94.14
N LYS A 146 -9.68 -12.39 94.39
CA LYS A 146 -10.04 -11.44 95.46
C LYS A 146 -11.36 -10.73 95.21
N VAL A 147 -11.65 -10.36 93.95
CA VAL A 147 -12.92 -9.74 93.59
C VAL A 147 -14.07 -10.74 93.75
N GLN A 148 -13.92 -11.98 93.29
CA GLN A 148 -14.91 -13.03 93.47
C GLN A 148 -15.17 -13.33 94.96
N ALA A 149 -14.11 -13.46 95.77
CA ALA A 149 -14.27 -13.67 97.21
C ALA A 149 -15.00 -12.50 97.91
N LYS A 150 -14.77 -11.25 97.48
CA LYS A 150 -15.54 -10.10 97.98
C LYS A 150 -17.00 -10.15 97.55
N VAL A 151 -17.27 -10.47 96.28
CA VAL A 151 -18.63 -10.59 95.75
C VAL A 151 -19.40 -11.71 96.48
N GLU A 152 -18.76 -12.83 96.79
CA GLU A 152 -19.39 -13.94 97.55
C GLU A 152 -19.70 -13.56 99.01
N VAL A 153 -18.82 -12.79 99.66
CA VAL A 153 -19.05 -12.29 101.03
C VAL A 153 -20.15 -11.23 101.04
N GLU A 154 -20.20 -10.36 100.03
CA GLU A 154 -21.25 -9.37 99.88
C GLU A 154 -22.60 -10.04 99.52
N GLN A 155 -22.64 -11.01 98.60
CA GLN A 155 -23.85 -11.77 98.27
C GLN A 155 -24.46 -12.46 99.49
N LYS A 156 -23.63 -13.12 100.32
CA LYS A 156 -24.11 -13.75 101.57
C LYS A 156 -24.63 -12.76 102.61
N ALA A 157 -24.17 -11.51 102.59
CA ALA A 157 -24.65 -10.46 103.49
C ALA A 157 -25.96 -9.81 103.00
N TYR A 158 -26.23 -9.87 101.69
CA TYR A 158 -27.47 -9.35 101.09
C TYR A 158 -28.61 -10.38 101.11
N GLU A 159 -28.31 -11.69 101.03
CA GLU A 159 -29.31 -12.78 101.09
C GLU A 159 -30.19 -12.74 102.37
N ASP A 160 -29.70 -12.19 103.49
CA ASP A 160 -30.45 -12.06 104.76
C ASP A 160 -31.42 -10.86 104.79
N TYR A 161 -31.40 -9.96 103.80
CA TYR A 161 -32.21 -8.71 103.75
C TYR A 161 -33.12 -8.58 102.52
N GLU A 162 -33.23 -9.62 101.68
CA GLU A 162 -33.95 -9.51 100.41
C GLU A 162 -35.47 -9.61 100.58
N ASP A 163 -36.17 -8.51 100.29
CA ASP A 163 -37.59 -8.54 99.98
C ASP A 163 -37.77 -8.96 98.51
N PRO A 164 -38.29 -10.17 98.22
CA PRO A 164 -38.33 -10.73 96.86
C PRO A 164 -39.12 -9.87 95.88
N GLN A 165 -40.02 -9.01 96.36
CA GLN A 165 -40.79 -8.10 95.51
C GLN A 165 -39.96 -6.89 95.05
N MET A 166 -39.05 -6.39 95.91
CA MET A 166 -38.16 -5.27 95.57
C MET A 166 -37.06 -5.69 94.62
N ASN A 167 -36.55 -6.92 94.75
CA ASN A 167 -35.56 -7.48 93.83
C ASN A 167 -36.14 -7.67 92.41
N ALA A 168 -37.38 -8.14 92.28
CA ALA A 168 -38.02 -8.26 90.96
C ALA A 168 -38.16 -6.89 90.24
N LEU A 169 -38.44 -5.81 90.99
CA LEU A 169 -38.48 -4.45 90.43
C LEU A 169 -37.09 -3.92 90.09
N ALA A 170 -36.09 -4.17 90.95
CA ALA A 170 -34.71 -3.81 90.70
C ALA A 170 -34.17 -4.51 89.45
N ASP A 171 -34.49 -5.79 89.26
CA ASP A 171 -34.11 -6.57 88.08
C ASP A 171 -34.77 -6.05 86.80
N LEU A 172 -36.05 -5.64 86.86
CA LEU A 172 -36.72 -5.02 85.69
C LEU A 172 -36.06 -3.69 85.31
N VAL A 173 -35.71 -2.85 86.29
CA VAL A 173 -35.02 -1.58 86.04
C VAL A 173 -33.59 -1.81 85.56
N TYR A 174 -32.89 -2.78 86.14
CA TYR A 174 -31.54 -3.19 85.74
C TYR A 174 -31.53 -3.73 84.31
N ASN A 175 -32.41 -4.67 83.98
CA ASN A 175 -32.54 -5.24 82.63
C ASN A 175 -32.88 -4.18 81.60
N ARG A 176 -33.77 -3.23 81.93
CA ARG A 176 -34.08 -2.09 81.05
C ARG A 176 -32.87 -1.19 80.82
N ASN A 177 -32.11 -0.89 81.87
CA ASN A 177 -30.90 -0.07 81.77
C ASN A 177 -29.77 -0.80 81.03
N LEU A 178 -29.62 -2.10 81.24
CA LEU A 178 -28.67 -2.96 80.55
C LEU A 178 -29.00 -3.03 79.06
N ALA A 179 -30.26 -3.26 78.69
CA ALA A 179 -30.71 -3.24 77.30
C ALA A 179 -30.46 -1.88 76.64
N ARG A 180 -30.71 -0.77 77.35
CA ARG A 180 -30.42 0.59 76.85
C ARG A 180 -28.92 0.80 76.66
N LYS A 181 -28.09 0.40 77.62
CA LYS A 181 -26.62 0.49 77.54
C LYS A 181 -26.07 -0.35 76.39
N ALA A 182 -26.54 -1.59 76.24
CA ALA A 182 -26.18 -2.49 75.15
C ALA A 182 -26.57 -1.90 73.79
N LEU A 183 -27.78 -1.34 73.65
CA LEU A 183 -28.21 -0.65 72.43
C LEU A 183 -27.37 0.59 72.14
N THR A 184 -27.08 1.44 73.14
CA THR A 184 -26.22 2.60 72.93
C THR A 184 -24.79 2.21 72.55
N HIS A 185 -24.25 1.15 73.16
CA HIS A 185 -22.95 0.62 72.82
C HIS A 185 -22.96 0.08 71.38
N TRP A 186 -23.95 -0.72 71.00
CA TRP A 186 -24.11 -1.25 69.65
C TRP A 186 -24.27 -0.14 68.60
N VAL A 187 -25.06 0.90 68.88
CA VAL A 187 -25.20 2.06 67.97
C VAL A 187 -23.87 2.80 67.82
N ASN A 188 -23.12 2.97 68.91
CA ASN A 188 -21.83 3.66 68.87
C ASN A 188 -20.76 2.82 68.17
N THR A 189 -20.71 1.51 68.39
CA THR A 189 -19.78 0.62 67.67
C THR A 189 -20.12 0.56 66.19
N TYR A 190 -21.39 0.47 65.83
CA TYR A 190 -21.83 0.51 64.43
C TYR A 190 -21.44 1.84 63.75
N ARG A 191 -21.61 2.98 64.43
CA ARG A 191 -21.15 4.29 63.91
C ARG A 191 -19.64 4.32 63.71
N ASN A 192 -18.87 3.84 64.69
CA ASN A 192 -17.42 3.80 64.60
C ASN A 192 -16.95 2.91 63.44
N ILE A 193 -17.54 1.72 63.28
CA ILE A 193 -17.26 0.81 62.15
C ILE A 193 -17.56 1.52 60.82
N LYS A 194 -18.72 2.19 60.72
CA LYS A 194 -19.10 2.91 59.50
C LYS A 194 -18.18 4.10 59.18
N ASP A 195 -17.68 4.80 60.19
CA ASP A 195 -16.73 5.90 60.00
C ASP A 195 -15.34 5.36 59.62
N GLN A 196 -14.93 4.21 60.15
CA GLN A 196 -13.71 3.51 59.70
C GLN A 196 -13.83 2.99 58.27
N GLU A 197 -14.99 2.46 57.87
CA GLU A 197 -15.26 2.06 56.48
C GLU A 197 -15.14 3.24 55.51
N ARG A 198 -15.70 4.41 55.89
CA ARG A 198 -15.56 5.65 55.08
C ARG A 198 -14.11 6.08 54.92
N LEU A 199 -13.34 6.09 56.01
CA LEU A 199 -11.91 6.41 55.94
C LEU A 199 -11.16 5.40 55.06
N ALA A 200 -11.45 4.11 55.17
CA ALA A 200 -10.84 3.09 54.34
C ALA A 200 -11.18 3.29 52.85
N ASP A 201 -12.42 3.65 52.52
CA ASP A 201 -12.82 3.95 51.15
C ASP A 201 -12.15 5.23 50.61
N GLU A 202 -11.99 6.27 51.43
CA GLU A 202 -11.24 7.48 51.07
C GLU A 202 -9.76 7.17 50.80
N PHE A 203 -9.12 6.35 51.64
CA PHE A 203 -7.74 5.90 51.43
C PHE A 203 -7.59 5.07 50.15
N ARG A 204 -8.54 4.17 49.86
CA ARG A 204 -8.56 3.40 48.59
C ARG A 204 -8.70 4.33 47.40
N ALA A 205 -9.64 5.27 47.44
CA ALA A 205 -9.85 6.23 46.36
C ALA A 205 -8.61 7.11 46.11
N GLN A 206 -7.93 7.57 47.17
CA GLN A 206 -6.67 8.32 47.04
C GLN A 206 -5.55 7.47 46.43
N LYS A 207 -5.42 6.22 46.86
CA LYS A 207 -4.42 5.27 46.32
C LYS A 207 -4.69 4.98 44.84
N ASP A 208 -5.94 4.74 44.47
CA ASP A 208 -6.35 4.49 43.08
C ASP A 208 -6.12 5.72 42.20
N ALA A 209 -6.42 6.92 42.70
CA ALA A 209 -6.12 8.17 42.00
C ALA A 209 -4.61 8.38 41.80
N ALA A 210 -3.79 8.12 42.82
CA ALA A 210 -2.33 8.20 42.72
C ALA A 210 -1.77 7.19 41.70
N ASN A 211 -2.28 5.96 41.71
CA ASN A 211 -1.91 4.93 40.73
C ASN A 211 -2.34 5.33 39.31
N ALA A 212 -3.56 5.85 39.13
CA ALA A 212 -4.04 6.33 37.84
C ALA A 212 -3.16 7.46 37.28
N LEU A 213 -2.78 8.43 38.12
CA LEU A 213 -1.87 9.51 37.73
C LEU A 213 -0.47 8.98 37.36
N LYS A 214 0.04 8.00 38.10
CA LYS A 214 1.30 7.33 37.76
C LYS A 214 1.22 6.63 36.40
N HIS A 215 0.13 5.92 36.12
CA HIS A 215 -0.06 5.26 34.82
C HIS A 215 -0.22 6.26 33.68
N TRP A 216 -0.95 7.36 33.89
CA TRP A 216 -1.10 8.42 32.88
C TRP A 216 0.22 9.13 32.58
N THR A 217 1.02 9.42 33.61
CA THR A 217 2.35 10.04 33.41
C THR A 217 3.32 9.09 32.71
N LEU A 218 3.27 7.79 32.99
CA LEU A 218 4.04 6.78 32.26
C LEU A 218 3.58 6.67 30.79
N ALA A 219 2.28 6.57 30.53
CA ALA A 219 1.73 6.53 29.18
C ALA A 219 2.06 7.80 28.36
N ALA A 220 2.04 8.98 29.00
CA ALA A 220 2.45 10.22 28.39
C ALA A 220 3.96 10.24 28.04
N ARG A 221 4.81 9.67 28.89
CA ARG A 221 6.25 9.53 28.61
C ARG A 221 6.50 8.54 27.48
N GLU A 222 5.83 7.39 27.48
CA GLU A 222 5.93 6.39 26.42
C GLU A 222 5.51 6.97 25.06
N SER A 223 4.41 7.74 25.01
CA SER A 223 3.97 8.38 23.77
C SER A 223 4.96 9.45 23.27
N LEU A 224 5.64 10.16 24.18
CA LEU A 224 6.71 11.09 23.81
C LEU A 224 7.94 10.33 23.26
N PHE A 225 8.33 9.21 23.88
CA PHE A 225 9.43 8.39 23.38
C PHE A 225 9.14 7.76 22.02
N THR A 226 7.91 7.29 21.78
CA THR A 226 7.52 6.75 20.46
C THR A 226 7.56 7.84 19.39
N ARG A 227 7.11 9.07 19.72
CA ARG A 227 7.18 10.22 18.82
C ARG A 227 8.63 10.64 18.51
N VAL A 228 9.49 10.77 19.52
CA VAL A 228 10.91 11.11 19.31
C VAL A 228 11.62 10.00 18.52
N ARG A 229 11.29 8.74 18.78
CA ARG A 229 11.84 7.61 18.02
C ARG A 229 11.38 7.63 16.58
N SER A 230 10.09 7.86 16.31
CA SER A 230 9.57 7.92 14.95
C SER A 230 10.15 9.09 14.17
N GLU A 231 10.32 10.25 14.81
CA GLU A 231 10.95 11.42 14.21
C GLU A 231 12.42 11.15 13.83
N ARG A 232 13.21 10.54 14.72
CA ARG A 232 14.60 10.14 14.41
C ARG A 232 14.69 9.10 13.30
N LEU A 233 13.76 8.14 13.26
CA LEU A 233 13.71 7.15 12.18
C LEU A 233 13.32 7.81 10.84
N ALA A 234 12.37 8.75 10.85
CA ALA A 234 11.98 9.51 9.67
C ALA A 234 13.15 10.37 9.16
N GLN A 235 13.86 11.07 10.05
CA GLN A 235 15.06 11.83 9.67
C GLN A 235 16.13 10.94 9.04
N LYS A 236 16.48 9.81 9.67
CA LYS A 236 17.43 8.85 9.09
C LYS A 236 16.99 8.29 7.74
N ALA A 237 15.70 7.99 7.58
CA ALA A 237 15.16 7.53 6.32
C ALA A 237 15.23 8.61 5.23
N MET A 238 14.93 9.86 5.57
CA MET A 238 15.03 11.00 4.66
C MET A 238 16.48 11.29 4.27
N ASP A 239 17.43 11.19 5.21
CA ASP A 239 18.86 11.38 4.92
C ASP A 239 19.37 10.27 3.99
N ALA A 240 19.02 9.00 4.26
CA ALA A 240 19.36 7.89 3.38
C ALA A 240 18.70 8.02 2.00
N TRP A 241 17.48 8.57 1.92
CA TRP A 241 16.82 8.84 0.66
C TRP A 241 17.50 9.98 -0.12
N ARG A 242 17.94 11.05 0.56
CA ARG A 242 18.72 12.14 -0.04
C ARG A 242 20.07 11.66 -0.58
N GLU A 243 20.76 10.80 0.16
CA GLU A 243 22.03 10.21 -0.29
C GLU A 243 21.81 9.34 -1.53
N LYS A 244 20.81 8.45 -1.52
CA LYS A 244 20.50 7.61 -2.69
C LYS A 244 20.02 8.39 -3.90
N THR A 245 19.22 9.44 -3.70
CA THR A 245 18.77 10.30 -4.81
C THR A 245 19.94 11.04 -5.42
N ARG A 246 20.89 11.53 -4.60
CA ARG A 246 22.13 12.10 -5.09
C ARG A 246 22.95 11.09 -5.89
N ASP A 247 23.14 9.88 -5.40
CA ASP A 247 23.86 8.83 -6.13
C ASP A 247 23.19 8.53 -7.48
N ILE A 248 21.86 8.50 -7.53
CA ILE A 248 21.11 8.31 -8.78
C ILE A 248 21.36 9.47 -9.73
N THR A 249 21.31 10.73 -9.28
CA THR A 249 21.59 11.89 -10.14
C THR A 249 23.02 11.89 -10.68
N GLU A 250 24.00 11.43 -9.88
CA GLU A 250 25.38 11.27 -10.33
C GLU A 250 25.50 10.15 -11.39
N MET A 251 24.80 9.03 -11.21
CA MET A 251 24.74 7.96 -12.22
C MET A 251 24.02 8.38 -13.50
N GLU A 252 22.97 9.19 -13.40
CA GLU A 252 22.26 9.76 -14.55
C GLU A 252 23.17 10.67 -15.38
N ALA A 253 23.95 11.54 -14.72
CA ALA A 253 24.94 12.37 -15.40
C ALA A 253 25.98 11.51 -16.16
N VAL A 254 26.47 10.43 -15.55
CA VAL A 254 27.39 9.48 -16.20
C VAL A 254 26.71 8.74 -17.37
N ALA A 255 25.44 8.38 -17.23
CA ALA A 255 24.67 7.72 -18.28
C ALA A 255 24.41 8.65 -19.48
N ASP A 256 24.13 9.93 -19.23
CA ASP A 256 23.95 10.92 -20.28
C ASP A 256 25.27 11.23 -21.00
N ASP A 257 26.38 11.28 -20.29
CA ASP A 257 27.73 11.34 -20.88
C ASP A 257 28.00 10.14 -21.81
N PHE A 258 27.64 8.94 -21.36
CA PHE A 258 27.78 7.73 -22.17
C PHE A 258 26.89 7.77 -23.43
N ARG A 259 25.62 8.18 -23.29
CA ARG A 259 24.69 8.37 -24.40
C ARG A 259 25.21 9.38 -25.40
N ASN A 260 25.72 10.52 -24.93
CA ASN A 260 26.30 11.57 -25.77
C ASN A 260 27.52 11.06 -26.53
N ARG A 261 28.45 10.34 -25.88
CA ARG A 261 29.60 9.73 -26.55
C ARG A 261 29.17 8.71 -27.60
N GLN A 262 28.17 7.89 -27.32
CA GLN A 262 27.66 6.89 -28.26
C GLN A 262 26.93 7.54 -29.44
N ALA A 263 26.16 8.60 -29.19
CA ALA A 263 25.52 9.40 -30.23
C ALA A 263 26.58 10.03 -31.15
N VAL A 264 27.63 10.64 -30.59
CA VAL A 264 28.75 11.20 -31.36
C VAL A 264 29.49 10.13 -32.15
N ARG A 265 29.76 8.96 -31.56
CA ARG A 265 30.40 7.84 -32.27
C ARG A 265 29.55 7.34 -33.44
N ASN A 266 28.23 7.26 -33.24
CA ASN A 266 27.29 6.83 -34.28
C ASN A 266 27.16 7.86 -35.40
N THR A 267 27.13 9.16 -35.09
CA THR A 267 27.09 10.21 -36.11
C THR A 267 28.40 10.28 -36.88
N LEU A 268 29.55 10.21 -36.21
CA LEU A 268 30.86 10.12 -36.86
C LEU A 268 30.98 8.87 -37.73
N GLY A 269 30.52 7.72 -37.25
CA GLY A 269 30.49 6.46 -38.02
C GLY A 269 29.63 6.58 -39.29
N LYS A 270 28.43 7.18 -39.18
CA LYS A 270 27.57 7.45 -40.34
C LYS A 270 28.21 8.43 -41.32
N MET A 271 28.88 9.48 -40.84
CA MET A 271 29.60 10.42 -41.70
C MET A 271 30.77 9.75 -42.42
N GLY A 272 31.51 8.87 -41.73
CA GLY A 272 32.57 8.05 -42.33
C GLY A 272 32.03 7.17 -43.47
N ALA A 273 30.97 6.41 -43.20
CA ALA A 273 30.33 5.56 -44.20
C ALA A 273 29.78 6.38 -45.39
N LYS A 274 29.19 7.56 -45.14
CA LYS A 274 28.74 8.46 -46.20
C LYS A 274 29.90 9.00 -47.04
N ARG A 275 31.02 9.35 -46.41
CA ARG A 275 32.22 9.77 -47.12
C ARG A 275 32.77 8.68 -48.03
N GLU A 276 32.75 7.43 -47.59
CA GLU A 276 33.13 6.29 -48.43
C GLU A 276 32.16 6.05 -49.59
N GLN A 277 30.85 6.14 -49.34
CA GLN A 277 29.84 6.07 -50.41
C GLN A 277 30.04 7.18 -51.45
N ILE A 278 30.34 8.41 -51.01
CA ILE A 278 30.61 9.53 -51.93
C ILE A 278 31.87 9.24 -52.75
N LYS A 279 32.96 8.78 -52.13
CA LYS A 279 34.18 8.40 -52.85
C LYS A 279 33.94 7.30 -53.91
N GLN A 280 33.13 6.29 -53.57
CA GLN A 280 32.76 5.24 -54.52
C GLN A 280 31.91 5.79 -55.66
N ALA A 281 30.96 6.67 -55.37
CA ALA A 281 30.13 7.32 -56.38
C ALA A 281 30.97 8.24 -57.29
N GLU A 282 31.95 8.96 -56.75
CA GLU A 282 32.90 9.77 -57.51
C GLU A 282 33.73 8.90 -58.46
N GLN A 283 34.26 7.77 -57.98
CA GLN A 283 35.00 6.81 -58.82
C GLN A 283 34.11 6.25 -59.95
N GLN A 284 32.87 5.87 -59.64
CA GLN A 284 31.92 5.41 -60.64
C GLN A 284 31.57 6.52 -61.65
N ALA A 285 31.41 7.76 -61.19
CA ALA A 285 31.14 8.91 -62.05
C ALA A 285 32.30 9.17 -63.03
N VAL A 286 33.55 9.05 -62.56
CA VAL A 286 34.74 9.14 -63.42
C VAL A 286 34.72 8.04 -64.48
N LEU A 287 34.49 6.78 -64.11
CA LEU A 287 34.43 5.67 -65.06
C LEU A 287 33.30 5.84 -66.11
N VAL A 288 32.13 6.31 -65.68
CA VAL A 288 31.01 6.60 -66.59
C VAL A 288 31.33 7.77 -67.52
N TYR A 289 31.98 8.82 -67.00
CA TYR A 289 32.40 9.96 -67.80
C TYR A 289 33.43 9.57 -68.87
N GLU A 290 34.47 8.83 -68.48
CA GLU A 290 35.50 8.31 -69.40
C GLU A 290 34.89 7.39 -70.45
N GLY A 291 34.01 6.46 -70.04
CA GLY A 291 33.31 5.58 -70.98
C GLY A 291 32.42 6.35 -71.97
N ASN A 292 31.72 7.38 -71.51
CA ASN A 292 30.89 8.23 -72.38
C ASN A 292 31.73 9.14 -73.28
N LEU A 293 32.91 9.56 -72.83
CA LEU A 293 33.86 10.31 -73.66
C LEU A 293 34.40 9.41 -74.77
N ALA A 294 34.85 8.19 -74.45
CA ALA A 294 35.31 7.21 -75.42
C ALA A 294 34.23 6.89 -76.46
N ARG A 295 32.98 6.65 -76.04
CA ARG A 295 31.84 6.46 -76.95
C ARG A 295 31.60 7.68 -77.86
N ARG A 296 31.67 8.90 -77.33
CA ARG A 296 31.50 10.12 -78.13
C ARG A 296 32.60 10.27 -79.17
N VAL A 297 33.86 10.01 -78.81
CA VAL A 297 34.99 10.07 -79.73
C VAL A 297 34.85 8.99 -80.81
N LEU A 298 34.53 7.75 -80.42
CA LEU A 298 34.34 6.64 -81.35
C LEU A 298 33.18 6.90 -82.31
N ASN A 299 32.05 7.40 -81.83
CA ASN A 299 30.90 7.71 -82.69
C ASN A 299 31.20 8.84 -83.67
N ARG A 300 31.97 9.87 -83.27
CA ARG A 300 32.43 10.90 -84.20
C ARG A 300 33.35 10.32 -85.26
N TRP A 301 34.27 9.44 -84.86
CA TRP A 301 35.18 8.77 -85.79
C TRP A 301 34.42 7.86 -86.77
N LEU A 302 33.46 7.07 -86.28
CA LEU A 302 32.58 6.26 -87.13
C LEU A 302 31.77 7.11 -88.10
N ALA A 303 31.19 8.22 -87.64
CA ALA A 303 30.47 9.16 -88.50
C ALA A 303 31.39 9.79 -89.57
N GLN A 304 32.64 10.11 -89.23
CA GLN A 304 33.64 10.59 -90.19
C GLN A 304 34.00 9.52 -91.23
N MET A 305 34.18 8.26 -90.81
CA MET A 305 34.45 7.14 -91.71
C MET A 305 33.26 6.86 -92.64
N GLU A 306 32.03 6.93 -92.14
CA GLU A 306 30.82 6.80 -92.96
C GLU A 306 30.69 7.93 -93.98
N GLN A 307 30.98 9.17 -93.55
CA GLN A 307 31.00 10.33 -94.44
C GLN A 307 32.06 10.19 -95.54
N GLN A 308 33.28 9.74 -95.20
CA GLN A 308 34.34 9.47 -96.18
C GLN A 308 33.90 8.41 -97.19
N ARG A 309 33.35 7.27 -96.73
CA ARG A 309 32.80 6.23 -97.62
C ARG A 309 31.67 6.74 -98.51
N PHE A 310 30.84 7.63 -98.00
CA PHE A 310 29.77 8.25 -98.77
C PHE A 310 30.32 9.19 -99.85
N ASP A 311 31.35 9.97 -99.52
CA ASP A 311 32.01 10.86 -100.46
C ASP A 311 32.82 10.08 -101.52
N GLU A 312 33.44 8.95 -101.16
CA GLU A 312 34.05 8.00 -102.10
C GLU A 312 33.01 7.44 -103.08
N ARG A 313 31.87 6.94 -102.58
CA ARG A 313 30.78 6.45 -103.46
C ARG A 313 30.23 7.53 -104.38
N LYS A 314 30.17 8.78 -103.90
CA LYS A 314 29.80 9.93 -104.74
C LYS A 314 30.86 10.24 -105.79
N ALA A 315 32.14 10.16 -105.44
CA ALA A 315 33.25 10.34 -106.37
C ALA A 315 33.24 9.26 -107.46
N ASP A 316 33.00 8.00 -107.09
CA ASP A 316 32.85 6.89 -108.04
C ASP A 316 31.64 7.10 -108.96
N ALA A 317 30.47 7.43 -108.40
CA ALA A 317 29.29 7.72 -109.21
C ALA A 317 29.47 8.95 -110.12
N ALA A 318 30.23 9.96 -109.69
CA ALA A 318 30.59 11.11 -110.50
C ALA A 318 31.57 10.70 -111.62
N ALA A 319 32.57 9.86 -111.33
CA ALA A 319 33.49 9.33 -112.33
C ALA A 319 32.75 8.52 -113.39
N ASP A 320 31.82 7.65 -112.99
CA ASP A 320 30.93 6.91 -113.90
C ASP A 320 30.06 7.85 -114.74
N TYR A 321 29.51 8.90 -114.14
CA TYR A 321 28.74 9.92 -114.86
C TYR A 321 29.59 10.65 -115.90
N PHE A 322 30.82 11.05 -115.56
CA PHE A 322 31.72 11.71 -116.51
C PHE A 322 32.18 10.77 -117.62
N ALA A 323 32.45 9.50 -117.31
CA ALA A 323 32.77 8.46 -118.29
C ALA A 323 31.60 8.24 -119.26
N LEU A 324 30.37 8.08 -118.73
CA LEU A 324 29.14 7.97 -119.53
C LEU A 324 28.91 9.21 -120.37
N LYS A 325 29.09 10.42 -119.81
CA LYS A 325 28.95 11.69 -120.54
C LYS A 325 29.96 11.81 -121.69
N HIS A 326 31.21 11.41 -121.48
CA HIS A 326 32.23 11.36 -122.53
C HIS A 326 31.86 10.36 -123.63
N ALA A 327 31.40 9.16 -123.26
CA ALA A 327 30.92 8.16 -124.21
C ALA A 327 29.73 8.67 -125.03
N LEU A 328 28.76 9.32 -124.38
CA LEU A 328 27.59 9.91 -125.02
C LEU A 328 27.96 11.06 -125.95
N ASN A 329 28.91 11.91 -125.57
CA ASN A 329 29.42 12.98 -126.42
C ASN A 329 30.18 12.44 -127.64
N LYS A 330 30.95 11.36 -127.48
CA LYS A 330 31.63 10.66 -128.59
C LYS A 330 30.62 10.01 -129.54
N TRP A 331 29.55 9.42 -129.00
CA TRP A 331 28.41 8.92 -129.79
C TRP A 331 27.67 10.03 -130.52
N ARG A 332 27.40 11.17 -129.86
CA ARG A 332 26.77 12.33 -130.50
C ARG A 332 27.64 12.91 -131.60
N ALA A 333 28.96 12.96 -131.43
CA ALA A 333 29.87 13.37 -132.50
C ALA A 333 29.80 12.41 -133.70
N LYS A 334 29.79 11.09 -133.44
CA LYS A 334 29.65 10.06 -134.49
C LYS A 334 28.26 10.03 -135.16
N ALA A 335 27.22 10.44 -134.43
CA ALA A 335 25.87 10.60 -134.97
C ALA A 335 25.75 11.89 -135.80
N ARG A 336 26.49 12.95 -135.46
CA ARG A 336 26.56 14.19 -136.27
C ARG A 336 27.22 13.94 -137.62
N THR A 337 28.32 13.17 -137.67
CA THR A 337 28.96 12.80 -138.94
C THR A 337 28.02 11.96 -139.83
N LYS A 338 27.25 11.01 -139.25
CA LYS A 338 26.22 10.27 -139.99
C LYS A 338 25.06 11.15 -140.47
N LYS A 339 24.66 12.14 -139.69
CA LYS A 339 23.60 13.08 -140.08
C LYS A 339 24.07 14.04 -141.18
N GLU A 340 25.34 14.41 -141.20
CA GLU A 340 25.95 15.17 -142.30
C GLU A 340 26.00 14.33 -143.59
N GLU A 341 26.26 13.03 -143.50
CA GLU A 341 26.16 12.08 -144.63
C GLU A 341 24.70 11.92 -145.15
N GLU A 342 23.71 11.85 -144.24
CA GLU A 342 22.28 11.79 -144.59
C GLU A 342 21.75 13.12 -145.17
N GLN A 343 22.31 14.27 -144.76
CA GLN A 343 21.94 15.60 -145.28
C GLN A 343 22.42 15.84 -146.71
N VAL A 344 23.53 15.21 -147.13
CA VAL A 344 23.99 15.22 -148.53
C VAL A 344 23.05 14.40 -149.44
N VAL A 345 22.41 13.35 -148.91
CA VAL A 345 21.43 12.52 -149.63
C VAL A 345 20.03 13.17 -149.67
N GLN A 346 19.59 13.79 -148.57
CA GLN A 346 18.27 14.45 -148.47
C GLN A 346 18.20 15.81 -149.20
N ALA A 347 19.33 16.51 -149.41
CA ALA A 347 19.38 17.68 -150.28
C ALA A 347 19.06 17.36 -151.75
N ARG A 348 19.25 16.10 -152.18
CA ARG A 348 18.92 15.60 -153.52
C ARG A 348 17.43 15.25 -153.67
N GLU A 349 16.74 14.91 -152.59
CA GLU A 349 15.32 14.51 -152.60
C GLU A 349 14.36 15.67 -152.29
N HIS A 350 14.82 16.71 -151.57
CA HIS A 350 14.02 17.90 -151.26
C HIS A 350 13.79 18.87 -152.43
N MET A 351 14.53 18.73 -153.54
CA MET A 351 14.27 19.50 -154.77
C MET A 351 12.98 19.04 -155.49
N LEU A 352 12.46 17.83 -155.20
CA LEU A 352 11.34 17.24 -155.94
C LEU A 352 10.00 17.24 -155.18
N THR A 353 9.98 17.42 -153.86
CA THR A 353 8.74 17.30 -153.05
C THR A 353 8.10 18.65 -152.66
N PHE A 354 8.74 19.77 -152.99
CA PHE A 354 8.25 21.12 -152.66
C PHE A 354 7.08 21.62 -153.54
N LYS A 355 6.71 20.89 -154.59
CA LYS A 355 5.83 21.43 -155.64
C LYS A 355 4.32 21.43 -155.33
N TYR A 356 3.76 20.67 -154.37
CA TYR A 356 2.27 20.59 -154.27
C TYR A 356 1.57 20.39 -152.89
N GLY A 357 2.21 20.59 -151.73
CA GLY A 357 1.60 20.11 -150.45
C GLY A 357 1.05 21.11 -149.42
N ARG A 358 1.29 22.43 -149.56
CA ARG A 358 1.39 23.30 -148.36
C ARG A 358 0.27 24.32 -148.09
N ARG A 359 -0.77 24.45 -148.92
CA ARG A 359 -1.75 25.57 -148.75
C ARG A 359 -3.13 25.21 -148.17
N TRP A 360 -3.43 23.94 -147.93
CA TRP A 360 -4.80 23.53 -147.55
C TRP A 360 -4.99 23.15 -146.06
N ARG A 361 -3.91 22.82 -145.32
CA ARG A 361 -4.02 22.25 -143.95
C ARG A 361 -4.01 23.25 -142.79
N GLU A 362 -3.75 24.55 -143.01
CA GLU A 362 -3.54 25.51 -141.92
C GLU A 362 -4.80 26.29 -141.47
N ILE A 363 -5.90 26.28 -142.22
CA ILE A 363 -7.04 27.18 -141.92
C ILE A 363 -8.14 26.53 -141.04
N VAL A 364 -8.24 25.19 -140.97
CA VAL A 364 -9.42 24.55 -140.34
C VAL A 364 -9.24 24.16 -138.85
N ARG A 365 -8.02 24.06 -138.30
CA ARG A 365 -7.81 23.53 -136.92
C ARG A 365 -7.79 24.56 -135.78
N ARG A 366 -7.64 25.87 -136.04
CA ARG A 366 -7.37 26.84 -134.96
C ARG A 366 -8.59 27.33 -134.17
N ARG A 367 -9.84 27.09 -134.60
CA ARG A 367 -11.03 27.69 -133.97
C ARG A 367 -11.79 26.80 -132.97
N LYS A 368 -11.59 25.47 -132.98
CA LYS A 368 -12.42 24.52 -132.19
C LYS A 368 -11.84 24.13 -130.82
N TYR A 369 -10.52 24.21 -130.61
CA TYR A 369 -9.86 23.72 -129.38
C TYR A 369 -9.75 24.73 -128.24
N ALA A 370 -9.86 26.04 -128.50
CA ALA A 370 -9.62 27.08 -127.49
C ALA A 370 -10.76 27.21 -126.45
N LEU A 371 -12.00 26.86 -126.82
CA LEU A 371 -13.18 27.02 -125.95
C LEU A 371 -13.39 25.85 -124.96
N TYR A 372 -12.99 24.63 -125.32
CA TYR A 372 -13.12 23.46 -124.44
C TYR A 372 -12.06 23.42 -123.32
N ASP A 373 -10.88 23.96 -123.58
CA ASP A 373 -9.74 23.87 -122.66
C ASP A 373 -9.86 24.83 -121.46
N ALA A 374 -10.57 25.96 -121.64
CA ALA A 374 -10.83 26.94 -120.59
C ALA A 374 -11.86 26.46 -119.56
N ALA A 375 -12.94 25.79 -120.01
CA ALA A 375 -13.98 25.26 -119.14
C ALA A 375 -13.48 24.10 -118.26
N TYR A 376 -12.68 23.20 -118.84
CA TYR A 376 -12.16 22.02 -118.14
C TYR A 376 -11.15 22.40 -117.03
N LYS A 377 -10.30 23.41 -117.25
CA LYS A 377 -9.33 23.89 -116.26
C LYS A 377 -9.99 24.51 -115.02
N ARG A 378 -11.13 25.19 -115.18
CA ARG A 378 -11.85 25.83 -114.07
C ARG A 378 -12.52 24.79 -113.16
N MET A 379 -13.15 23.77 -113.74
CA MET A 379 -13.80 22.69 -112.98
C MET A 379 -12.78 21.82 -112.23
N ARG A 380 -11.62 21.52 -112.84
CA ARG A 380 -10.53 20.76 -112.20
C ARG A 380 -9.96 21.45 -110.96
N LYS A 381 -9.88 22.79 -110.95
CA LYS A 381 -9.34 23.56 -109.82
C LYS A 381 -10.28 23.49 -108.60
N VAL A 382 -11.59 23.57 -108.81
CA VAL A 382 -12.60 23.50 -107.73
C VAL A 382 -12.64 22.11 -107.09
N VAL A 383 -12.63 21.04 -107.90
CA VAL A 383 -12.63 19.66 -107.39
C VAL A 383 -11.38 19.36 -106.56
N LYS A 384 -10.19 19.74 -107.06
CA LYS A 384 -8.92 19.56 -106.31
C LYS A 384 -8.92 20.31 -104.99
N MET A 385 -9.47 21.52 -104.96
CA MET A 385 -9.53 22.34 -103.76
C MET A 385 -10.49 21.78 -102.71
N ASN A 386 -11.62 21.20 -103.13
CA ASN A 386 -12.56 20.54 -102.22
C ASN A 386 -12.01 19.22 -101.67
N ILE A 387 -11.32 18.43 -102.48
CA ILE A 387 -10.62 17.21 -102.02
C ILE A 387 -9.53 17.57 -100.99
N ALA A 388 -8.75 18.63 -101.25
CA ALA A 388 -7.73 19.09 -100.31
C ALA A 388 -8.32 19.56 -98.96
N ARG A 389 -9.46 20.27 -99.00
CA ARG A 389 -10.17 20.69 -97.78
C ARG A 389 -10.74 19.51 -97.00
N ALA A 390 -11.33 18.52 -97.67
CA ALA A 390 -11.83 17.30 -97.03
C ALA A 390 -10.68 16.51 -96.38
N ALA A 391 -9.56 16.33 -97.09
CA ALA A 391 -8.38 15.66 -96.54
C ALA A 391 -7.79 16.42 -95.34
N LEU A 392 -7.73 17.75 -95.38
CA LEU A 392 -7.28 18.58 -94.25
C LEU A 392 -8.19 18.48 -93.02
N ASN A 393 -9.51 18.44 -93.22
CA ASN A 393 -10.45 18.29 -92.12
C ASN A 393 -10.34 16.90 -91.47
N ILE A 394 -10.22 15.84 -92.28
CA ILE A 394 -9.98 14.47 -91.78
C ILE A 394 -8.65 14.41 -91.02
N TRP A 395 -7.61 15.04 -91.54
CA TRP A 395 -6.32 15.11 -90.86
C TRP A 395 -6.40 15.86 -89.53
N ARG A 396 -7.05 17.04 -89.50
CA ARG A 396 -7.28 17.79 -88.27
C ARG A 396 -8.05 16.99 -87.23
N GLN A 397 -9.14 16.33 -87.64
CA GLN A 397 -9.92 15.45 -86.75
C GLN A 397 -9.08 14.31 -86.19
N LYS A 398 -8.30 13.61 -87.03
CA LYS A 398 -7.39 12.55 -86.57
C LYS A 398 -6.29 13.07 -85.64
N THR A 399 -5.70 14.23 -85.92
CA THR A 399 -4.69 14.82 -85.02
C THR A 399 -5.28 15.26 -83.69
N ALA A 400 -6.51 15.79 -83.67
CA ALA A 400 -7.23 16.11 -82.44
C ALA A 400 -7.53 14.85 -81.63
N GLN A 401 -7.96 13.77 -82.29
CA GLN A 401 -8.19 12.47 -81.65
C GLN A 401 -6.90 11.87 -81.07
N ILE A 402 -5.77 11.97 -81.78
CA ILE A 402 -4.47 11.51 -81.28
C ILE A 402 -4.04 12.33 -80.06
N ARG A 403 -4.27 13.65 -80.04
CA ARG A 403 -3.98 14.48 -78.86
C ARG A 403 -4.86 14.09 -77.67
N ALA A 404 -6.15 13.86 -77.89
CA ALA A 404 -7.06 13.40 -76.84
C ALA A 404 -6.62 12.04 -76.26
N MET A 405 -6.25 11.09 -77.12
CA MET A 405 -5.70 9.80 -76.68
C MET A 405 -4.39 9.93 -75.91
N ARG A 406 -3.51 10.87 -76.30
CA ARG A 406 -2.27 11.15 -75.55
C ARG A 406 -2.56 11.75 -74.17
N MET A 407 -3.46 12.72 -74.08
CA MET A 407 -3.85 13.27 -72.77
C MET A 407 -4.44 12.19 -71.86
N ALA A 408 -5.32 11.32 -72.38
CA ALA A 408 -5.85 10.19 -71.62
C ALA A 408 -4.76 9.18 -71.19
N ALA A 409 -3.75 8.94 -72.04
CA ALA A 409 -2.62 8.08 -71.71
C ALA A 409 -1.71 8.69 -70.63
N ASP A 410 -1.48 10.01 -70.69
CA ASP A 410 -0.69 10.73 -69.69
C ASP A 410 -1.43 10.83 -68.35
N GLU A 411 -2.75 11.03 -68.36
CA GLU A 411 -3.60 10.93 -67.16
C GLU A 411 -3.56 9.53 -66.55
N PHE A 412 -3.60 8.47 -67.37
CA PHE A 412 -3.48 7.09 -66.90
C PHE A 412 -2.11 6.83 -66.26
N ARG A 413 -1.02 7.31 -66.87
CA ARG A 413 0.33 7.24 -66.29
C ARG A 413 0.40 7.98 -64.95
N ALA A 414 -0.10 9.20 -64.89
CA ALA A 414 -0.12 9.98 -63.65
C ALA A 414 -0.89 9.27 -62.52
N ARG A 415 -2.04 8.66 -62.83
CA ARG A 415 -2.79 7.82 -61.86
C ARG A 415 -1.98 6.59 -61.44
N LYS A 416 -1.33 5.91 -62.39
CA LYS A 416 -0.52 4.72 -62.10
C LYS A 416 0.70 5.05 -61.24
N ASP A 417 1.34 6.19 -61.49
CA ASP A 417 2.48 6.66 -60.72
C ASP A 417 2.06 7.06 -59.31
N ALA A 418 0.89 7.68 -59.14
CA ALA A 418 0.31 7.97 -57.82
C ALA A 418 -0.03 6.68 -57.04
N GLU A 419 -0.66 5.69 -57.68
CA GLU A 419 -0.92 4.38 -57.07
C GLU A 419 0.37 3.65 -56.69
N ASN A 420 1.39 3.69 -57.56
CA ASN A 420 2.70 3.10 -57.28
C ASN A 420 3.39 3.81 -56.11
N ALA A 421 3.33 5.14 -56.05
CA ALA A 421 3.85 5.92 -54.92
C ALA A 421 3.12 5.57 -53.62
N GLN A 422 1.79 5.39 -53.65
CA GLN A 422 1.02 4.95 -52.49
C GLN A 422 1.40 3.54 -52.04
N ARG A 423 1.59 2.60 -52.98
CA ARG A 423 2.06 1.23 -52.66
C ARG A 423 3.47 1.24 -52.08
N MET A 424 4.37 2.05 -52.63
CA MET A 424 5.73 2.22 -52.09
C MET A 424 5.70 2.85 -50.69
N ALA A 425 4.88 3.88 -50.47
CA ALA A 425 4.71 4.51 -49.16
C ALA A 425 4.12 3.53 -48.14
N HIS A 426 3.08 2.77 -48.52
CA HIS A 426 2.51 1.74 -47.67
C HIS A 426 3.54 0.64 -47.35
N GLY A 427 4.32 0.18 -48.34
CA GLY A 427 5.41 -0.77 -48.13
C GLY A 427 6.50 -0.24 -47.18
N ALA A 428 6.87 1.03 -47.31
CA ALA A 428 7.80 1.70 -46.40
C ALA A 428 7.23 1.79 -44.97
N ILE A 429 5.95 2.10 -44.80
CA ILE A 429 5.29 2.15 -43.50
C ILE A 429 5.24 0.75 -42.85
N VAL A 430 4.83 -0.27 -43.61
CA VAL A 430 4.77 -1.65 -43.11
C VAL A 430 6.16 -2.16 -42.73
N THR A 431 7.18 -1.88 -43.54
CA THR A 431 8.56 -2.27 -43.21
C THR A 431 9.09 -1.53 -41.99
N MET A 432 8.80 -0.23 -41.84
CA MET A 432 9.13 0.53 -40.64
C MET A 432 8.42 -0.02 -39.40
N TYR A 433 7.12 -0.31 -39.50
CA TYR A 433 6.33 -0.88 -38.40
C TYR A 433 6.89 -2.24 -37.96
N ASN A 434 7.15 -3.14 -38.90
CA ASN A 434 7.74 -4.44 -38.62
C ASN A 434 9.14 -4.30 -37.99
N ARG A 435 9.95 -3.34 -38.47
CA ARG A 435 11.26 -3.02 -37.89
C ARG A 435 11.13 -2.52 -36.45
N THR A 436 10.18 -1.63 -36.16
CA THR A 436 9.95 -1.13 -34.81
C THR A 436 9.45 -2.23 -33.88
N GLN A 437 8.58 -3.13 -34.37
CA GLN A 437 8.10 -4.26 -33.60
C GLN A 437 9.23 -5.26 -33.29
N GLN A 438 10.12 -5.53 -34.26
CA GLN A 438 11.32 -6.34 -34.04
C GLN A 438 12.27 -5.71 -33.02
N ILE A 439 12.47 -4.39 -33.06
CA ILE A 439 13.29 -3.68 -32.07
C ILE A 439 12.64 -3.76 -30.68
N GLN A 440 11.32 -3.58 -30.57
CA GLN A 440 10.61 -3.73 -29.30
C GLN A 440 10.73 -5.16 -28.74
N GLN A 441 10.55 -6.19 -29.58
CA GLN A 441 10.75 -7.58 -29.17
C GLN A 441 12.19 -7.87 -28.76
N ALA A 442 13.18 -7.33 -29.49
CA ALA A 442 14.59 -7.47 -29.13
C ALA A 442 14.92 -6.76 -27.81
N ASN A 443 14.31 -5.59 -27.55
CA ASN A 443 14.45 -4.89 -26.27
C ASN A 443 13.81 -5.69 -25.14
N GLN A 444 12.60 -6.22 -25.30
CA GLN A 444 11.97 -7.10 -24.31
C GLN A 444 12.84 -8.33 -24.02
N GLN A 445 13.41 -8.95 -25.05
CA GLN A 445 14.34 -10.07 -24.87
C GLN A 445 15.64 -9.65 -24.18
N ALA A 446 16.14 -8.44 -24.45
CA ALA A 446 17.32 -7.91 -23.78
C ALA A 446 17.03 -7.59 -22.31
N ASP A 447 15.84 -7.08 -21.99
CA ASP A 447 15.38 -6.82 -20.63
C ASP A 447 15.19 -8.15 -19.88
N ASP A 448 14.56 -9.15 -20.51
CA ASP A 448 14.43 -10.50 -19.95
C ASP A 448 15.81 -11.13 -19.71
N PHE A 449 16.73 -10.97 -20.65
CA PHE A 449 18.10 -11.47 -20.51
C PHE A 449 18.85 -10.72 -19.41
N TYR A 450 18.72 -9.40 -19.33
CA TYR A 450 19.30 -8.58 -18.29
C TYR A 450 18.74 -8.98 -16.92
N ASN A 451 17.42 -9.15 -16.80
CA ASN A 451 16.75 -9.59 -15.59
C ASN A 451 17.23 -10.99 -15.18
N ARG A 452 17.31 -11.96 -16.11
CA ARG A 452 17.88 -13.29 -15.82
C ARG A 452 19.32 -13.21 -15.37
N ASN A 453 20.14 -12.42 -16.06
CA ASN A 453 21.56 -12.29 -15.75
C ASN A 453 21.79 -11.51 -14.44
N LEU A 454 20.91 -10.59 -14.08
CA LEU A 454 20.89 -9.87 -12.81
C LEU A 454 20.45 -10.79 -11.66
N ILE A 455 19.44 -11.64 -11.92
CA ILE A 455 19.01 -12.73 -11.04
C ILE A 455 20.16 -13.72 -10.78
N ASP A 456 20.86 -14.14 -11.84
CA ASP A 456 21.98 -15.09 -11.77
C ASP A 456 23.23 -14.45 -11.11
N ARG A 457 23.61 -13.22 -11.49
CA ARG A 457 24.79 -12.53 -10.95
C ARG A 457 24.65 -12.12 -9.51
N LEU A 458 23.49 -11.59 -9.13
CA LEU A 458 23.30 -11.17 -7.75
C LEU A 458 23.08 -12.38 -6.83
N GLN A 459 22.99 -13.60 -7.39
CA GLN A 459 22.57 -14.82 -6.68
C GLN A 459 21.34 -14.56 -5.81
N ILE A 460 20.56 -13.53 -6.18
CA ILE A 460 19.45 -13.09 -5.36
C ILE A 460 18.51 -14.26 -5.27
N PHE A 461 18.31 -15.06 -6.33
CA PHE A 461 17.51 -16.28 -6.32
C PHE A 461 18.24 -17.60 -5.98
N GLY A 462 19.41 -17.57 -5.34
CA GLY A 462 19.96 -18.78 -4.72
C GLY A 462 19.01 -19.27 -3.63
N SER A 463 18.63 -20.55 -3.60
CA SER A 463 17.56 -21.15 -2.76
C SER A 463 17.48 -20.74 -1.27
N ASN A 464 18.53 -20.12 -0.73
CA ASN A 464 18.66 -19.77 0.67
C ASN A 464 17.97 -18.46 1.08
N TRP A 465 17.71 -17.50 0.17
CA TRP A 465 16.99 -16.27 0.53
C TRP A 465 15.45 -16.41 0.39
N LEU A 466 14.99 -17.23 -0.55
CA LEU A 466 13.58 -17.35 -0.97
C LEU A 466 12.75 -18.03 0.11
N TYR A 467 13.39 -18.93 0.86
CA TYR A 467 12.81 -19.60 2.01
C TYR A 467 12.50 -18.61 3.13
N PRO A 468 13.45 -17.78 3.63
CA PRO A 468 13.15 -16.75 4.61
C PRO A 468 12.18 -15.68 4.10
N THR A 469 12.24 -15.23 2.84
CA THR A 469 11.25 -14.25 2.34
C THR A 469 9.85 -14.86 2.22
N ARG A 470 9.71 -16.10 1.76
CA ARG A 470 8.41 -16.80 1.78
C ARG A 470 7.91 -16.98 3.21
N GLN A 471 8.79 -17.36 4.13
CA GLN A 471 8.43 -17.52 5.54
C GLN A 471 8.02 -16.17 6.16
N ILE A 472 8.66 -15.05 5.79
CA ILE A 472 8.27 -13.70 6.23
C ILE A 472 6.91 -13.33 5.64
N LEU A 473 6.66 -13.61 4.36
CA LEU A 473 5.36 -13.32 3.73
C LEU A 473 4.24 -14.19 4.31
N GLU A 474 4.47 -15.48 4.53
CA GLU A 474 3.52 -16.37 5.22
C GLU A 474 3.29 -15.93 6.67
N ASN A 475 4.33 -15.47 7.36
CA ASN A 475 4.19 -14.91 8.71
C ASN A 475 3.43 -13.57 8.71
N GLN A 476 3.59 -12.75 7.68
CA GLN A 476 2.81 -11.52 7.50
C GLN A 476 1.34 -11.84 7.21
N GLU A 477 1.08 -12.79 6.33
CA GLU A 477 -0.27 -13.27 6.02
C GLU A 477 -0.96 -13.83 7.28
N ARG A 478 -0.28 -14.70 8.04
CA ARG A 478 -0.77 -15.16 9.35
C ARG A 478 -0.98 -14.02 10.33
N ALA A 479 -0.08 -13.05 10.40
CA ALA A 479 -0.23 -11.89 11.30
C ALA A 479 -1.45 -11.05 10.93
N ASP A 480 -1.74 -10.89 9.64
CA ASP A 480 -2.91 -10.18 9.15
C ASP A 480 -4.21 -10.97 9.39
N GLU A 481 -4.18 -12.30 9.26
CA GLU A 481 -5.27 -13.18 9.70
C GLU A 481 -5.55 -13.05 11.21
N TYR A 482 -4.49 -13.00 12.04
CA TYR A 482 -4.62 -12.76 13.49
C TYR A 482 -5.17 -11.37 13.79
N ARG A 483 -4.78 -10.34 13.02
CA ARG A 483 -5.35 -8.99 13.16
C ARG A 483 -6.82 -8.97 12.75
N ALA A 484 -7.19 -9.65 11.66
CA ALA A 484 -8.56 -9.72 11.19
C ALA A 484 -9.47 -10.45 12.20
N THR A 485 -9.02 -11.60 12.71
CA THR A 485 -9.75 -12.34 13.75
C THR A 485 -9.87 -11.56 15.06
N ARG A 486 -8.83 -10.82 15.46
CA ARG A 486 -8.86 -9.95 16.65
C ARG A 486 -9.76 -8.72 16.46
N ALA A 487 -9.76 -8.11 15.28
CA ALA A 487 -10.66 -7.03 14.94
C ALA A 487 -12.11 -7.51 14.93
N ALA A 488 -12.38 -8.70 14.38
CA ALA A 488 -13.69 -9.33 14.38
C ALA A 488 -14.16 -9.65 15.81
N SER A 489 -13.31 -10.21 16.67
CA SER A 489 -13.66 -10.50 18.07
C SER A 489 -13.91 -9.22 18.87
N TYR A 490 -13.10 -8.18 18.65
CA TYR A 490 -13.33 -6.86 19.22
C TYR A 490 -14.68 -6.28 18.77
N ALA A 491 -14.98 -6.31 17.47
CA ALA A 491 -16.25 -5.84 16.93
C ALA A 491 -17.45 -6.60 17.52
N VAL A 492 -17.37 -7.93 17.66
CA VAL A 492 -18.41 -8.74 18.31
C VAL A 492 -18.58 -8.36 19.79
N SER A 493 -17.50 -8.07 20.50
CA SER A 493 -17.57 -7.62 21.91
C SER A 493 -18.25 -6.25 22.04
N VAL A 494 -17.93 -5.32 21.14
CA VAL A 494 -18.55 -3.99 21.08
C VAL A 494 -20.03 -4.12 20.75
N LEU A 495 -20.40 -4.93 19.75
CA LEU A 495 -21.79 -5.21 19.38
C LEU A 495 -22.57 -5.86 20.54
N ARG A 496 -21.96 -6.77 21.30
CA ARG A 496 -22.59 -7.31 22.53
C ARG A 496 -22.80 -6.22 23.58
N SER A 497 -21.84 -5.31 23.75
CA SER A 497 -21.98 -4.18 24.68
C SER A 497 -23.11 -3.24 24.25
N TRP A 498 -23.21 -2.93 22.95
CA TRP A 498 -24.25 -2.08 22.39
C TRP A 498 -25.61 -2.73 22.48
N ARG A 499 -25.70 -4.04 22.21
CA ARG A 499 -26.91 -4.82 22.43
C ARG A 499 -27.38 -4.73 23.88
N ASN A 500 -26.46 -4.91 24.84
CA ASN A 500 -26.78 -4.82 26.27
C ASN A 500 -27.18 -3.40 26.68
N MET A 501 -26.53 -2.36 26.13
CA MET A 501 -26.92 -0.96 26.35
C MET A 501 -28.30 -0.66 25.77
N ALA A 502 -28.62 -1.15 24.57
CA ALA A 502 -29.93 -1.02 23.95
C ALA A 502 -31.02 -1.73 24.79
N PHE A 503 -30.75 -2.93 25.30
CA PHE A 503 -31.66 -3.62 26.22
C PHE A 503 -31.85 -2.85 27.53
N ARG A 504 -30.80 -2.26 28.11
CA ARG A 504 -30.92 -1.42 29.31
C ARG A 504 -31.74 -0.16 29.04
N ALA A 505 -31.49 0.53 27.91
CA ALA A 505 -32.24 1.71 27.52
C ALA A 505 -33.72 1.39 27.34
N ARG A 506 -34.05 0.32 26.59
CA ARG A 506 -35.42 -0.14 26.42
C ARG A 506 -36.10 -0.49 27.74
N ARG A 507 -35.39 -1.14 28.66
CA ARG A 507 -35.94 -1.45 30.00
C ARG A 507 -36.20 -0.19 30.82
N LEU A 508 -35.33 0.81 30.74
CA LEU A 508 -35.53 2.11 31.38
C LEU A 508 -36.71 2.88 30.77
N GLU A 509 -36.93 2.78 29.47
CA GLU A 509 -38.13 3.31 28.80
C GLU A 509 -39.40 2.60 29.28
N GLU A 510 -39.40 1.26 29.31
CA GLU A 510 -40.53 0.47 29.83
C GLU A 510 -40.83 0.79 31.31
N ASP A 511 -39.80 0.93 32.15
CA ASP A 511 -39.95 1.35 33.55
C ASP A 511 -40.47 2.79 33.66
N ALA A 512 -40.02 3.70 32.80
CA ALA A 512 -40.51 5.08 32.74
C ALA A 512 -41.99 5.13 32.32
N ASP A 513 -42.41 4.31 31.36
CA ASP A 513 -43.81 4.19 30.94
C ASP A 513 -44.69 3.64 32.06
N VAL A 514 -44.23 2.65 32.82
CA VAL A 514 -44.97 2.13 33.99
C VAL A 514 -45.14 3.21 35.06
N VAL A 515 -44.09 4.00 35.35
CA VAL A 515 -44.16 5.13 36.28
C VAL A 515 -45.11 6.21 35.75
N TYR A 516 -45.05 6.51 34.46
CA TYR A 516 -45.96 7.45 33.80
C TYR A 516 -47.42 7.00 33.93
N GLN A 517 -47.72 5.74 33.59
CA GLN A 517 -49.07 5.17 33.74
C GLN A 517 -49.55 5.17 35.20
N ARG A 518 -48.67 4.89 36.17
CA ARG A 518 -49.01 4.97 37.59
C ARG A 518 -49.34 6.39 38.02
N ASN A 519 -48.60 7.38 37.52
CA ASN A 519 -48.83 8.79 37.80
C ASN A 519 -50.10 9.32 37.11
N GLU A 520 -50.35 8.93 35.86
CA GLU A 520 -51.61 9.18 35.13
C GLU A 520 -52.81 8.59 35.90
N ARG A 521 -52.73 7.32 36.33
CA ARG A 521 -53.78 6.70 37.16
C ARG A 521 -54.00 7.45 38.47
N LYS A 522 -52.94 7.88 39.15
CA LYS A 522 -53.05 8.72 40.36
C LYS A 522 -53.69 10.08 40.06
N ARG A 523 -53.36 10.72 38.94
CA ARG A 523 -54.01 11.96 38.50
C ARG A 523 -55.49 11.73 38.22
N ALA A 524 -55.83 10.71 37.44
CA ALA A 524 -57.21 10.34 37.13
C ALA A 524 -58.01 10.01 38.39
N TRP A 525 -57.44 9.25 39.33
CA TRP A 525 -58.03 9.00 40.65
C TRP A 525 -58.21 10.28 41.46
N GLY A 526 -57.23 11.18 41.44
CA GLY A 526 -57.32 12.49 42.07
C GLY A 526 -58.47 13.33 41.49
N PHE A 527 -58.63 13.32 40.16
CA PHE A 527 -59.77 13.97 39.50
C PHE A 527 -61.09 13.32 39.87
N LEU A 528 -61.19 11.98 39.87
CA LEU A 528 -62.39 11.25 40.26
C LEU A 528 -62.76 11.46 41.73
N GLN A 529 -61.78 11.55 42.65
CA GLN A 529 -62.03 11.89 44.05
C GLN A 529 -62.53 13.33 44.20
N ARG A 530 -61.96 14.29 43.46
CA ARG A 530 -62.44 15.68 43.45
C ARG A 530 -63.86 15.76 42.88
N TRP A 531 -64.14 15.03 41.81
CA TRP A 531 -65.49 14.90 41.23
C TRP A 531 -66.46 14.25 42.21
N ARG A 532 -66.09 13.13 42.84
CA ARG A 532 -66.92 12.44 43.83
C ARG A 532 -67.19 13.32 45.06
N ARG A 533 -66.25 14.18 45.46
CA ARG A 533 -66.46 15.20 46.50
C ARG A 533 -67.34 16.36 46.04
N ALA A 534 -67.42 16.62 44.74
CA ALA A 534 -68.30 17.63 44.15
C ALA A 534 -69.72 17.11 43.88
N VAL A 535 -69.98 15.80 43.98
CA VAL A 535 -71.24 15.16 43.54
C VAL A 535 -72.28 14.91 44.65
N PRO A 536 -72.03 15.17 45.95
CA PRO A 536 -73.16 15.47 46.83
C PRO A 536 -72.86 16.65 47.75
N LYS A 537 -73.32 17.83 47.32
CA LYS A 537 -73.79 18.96 48.15
C LYS A 537 -74.43 19.99 47.20
N GLN A 538 -75.34 19.52 46.36
CA GLN A 538 -76.22 20.35 45.55
C GLN A 538 -77.65 19.97 45.99
N ASP A 539 -77.94 20.24 47.26
CA ASP A 539 -79.31 20.22 47.81
C ASP A 539 -79.47 20.91 49.17
N GLU A 540 -78.43 21.51 49.75
CA GLU A 540 -78.60 22.47 50.85
C GLU A 540 -77.69 23.66 50.60
N ASP A 541 -78.26 24.85 50.72
CA ASP A 541 -77.68 26.19 50.59
C ASP A 541 -77.71 26.78 49.16
N GLU A 542 -78.93 26.88 48.63
CA GLU A 542 -79.41 28.17 48.12
C GLU A 542 -79.33 29.21 49.25
N GLU A 543 -78.50 30.25 49.07
CA GLU A 543 -78.87 31.68 49.20
C GLU A 543 -77.64 32.57 49.44
N GLY A 544 -77.47 33.56 48.55
CA GLY A 544 -76.47 34.64 48.64
C GLY A 544 -75.22 34.39 47.78
N ARG A 545 -75.20 34.63 46.46
CA ARG A 545 -75.08 35.97 45.83
C ARG A 545 -74.20 36.92 46.64
N GLU A 546 -73.19 37.62 46.14
CA GLU A 546 -72.66 38.00 44.83
C GLU A 546 -71.35 38.76 45.24
N GLU A 547 -70.19 38.70 44.60
CA GLU A 547 -69.82 39.44 43.39
C GLU A 547 -68.26 39.55 43.32
N HIS A 548 -67.76 39.78 42.10
CA HIS A 548 -66.36 39.97 41.64
C HIS A 548 -65.61 38.68 41.25
N LEU A 549 -65.75 38.15 40.02
CA LEU A 549 -65.24 38.69 38.72
C LEU A 549 -63.76 39.11 38.84
N VAL A 550 -62.77 38.64 38.07
CA VAL A 550 -62.72 38.09 36.71
C VAL A 550 -61.35 37.41 36.50
N PRO A 551 -61.17 36.59 35.46
CA PRO A 551 -60.16 35.54 35.37
C PRO A 551 -58.86 36.02 34.72
N ALA A 552 -57.72 35.61 35.28
CA ALA A 552 -56.44 35.74 34.59
C ALA A 552 -56.34 34.67 33.49
N THR A 553 -56.41 35.15 32.25
CA THR A 553 -56.23 34.45 30.98
C THR A 553 -55.14 33.36 30.95
N PRO A 554 -55.26 32.35 30.07
CA PRO A 554 -54.25 31.27 29.90
C PRO A 554 -52.84 31.75 29.52
N ALA A 555 -52.68 33.02 29.11
CA ALA A 555 -51.39 33.61 28.78
C ALA A 555 -50.48 33.81 30.01
N ALA A 556 -51.03 34.00 31.21
CA ALA A 556 -50.24 34.25 32.43
C ALA A 556 -49.62 32.97 33.04
N ARG A 557 -50.03 31.77 32.62
CA ARG A 557 -49.41 30.50 33.06
C ARG A 557 -48.19 30.10 32.24
N ARG A 558 -47.96 30.72 31.08
CA ARG A 558 -46.80 30.41 30.22
C ARG A 558 -45.50 31.07 30.69
N SER A 559 -45.55 32.12 31.52
CA SER A 559 -44.36 32.79 32.05
C SER A 559 -43.75 32.12 33.29
N GLN A 560 -44.46 31.22 33.98
CA GLN A 560 -43.90 30.48 35.12
C GLN A 560 -43.15 29.20 34.76
N LEU A 561 -43.25 28.74 33.50
CA LEU A 561 -42.50 27.57 33.01
C LEU A 561 -41.17 27.92 32.32
N LEU A 562 -40.81 29.20 32.21
CA LEU A 562 -39.54 29.67 31.64
C LEU A 562 -38.49 30.05 32.71
N ALA A 563 -38.77 29.86 33.99
CA ALA A 563 -37.87 30.24 35.09
C ALA A 563 -37.13 29.06 35.75
N SER A 564 -37.25 27.82 35.25
CA SER A 564 -36.58 26.65 35.85
C SER A 564 -35.79 25.77 34.88
N THR A 565 -35.33 26.31 33.75
CA THR A 565 -34.35 25.63 32.89
C THR A 565 -32.97 26.22 33.15
N THR A 566 -32.30 25.68 34.16
CA THR A 566 -30.84 25.66 34.22
C THR A 566 -30.33 24.96 32.94
N PRO A 567 -29.49 25.59 32.10
CA PRO A 567 -28.88 24.91 30.98
C PRO A 567 -27.63 24.20 31.48
N ALA A 568 -27.77 22.92 31.85
CA ALA A 568 -26.63 22.00 31.84
C ALA A 568 -26.41 21.52 30.39
N TYR A 569 -25.93 22.44 29.54
CA TYR A 569 -25.40 22.11 28.22
C TYR A 569 -23.90 22.38 28.29
N THR A 570 -23.13 21.35 28.64
CA THR A 570 -21.72 21.26 28.26
C THR A 570 -21.69 20.91 26.77
N PRO A 571 -21.28 21.82 25.87
CA PRO A 571 -21.01 21.43 24.50
C PRO A 571 -19.71 20.62 24.48
N ALA A 572 -19.78 19.39 23.99
CA ALA A 572 -18.60 18.69 23.48
C ALA A 572 -18.08 19.46 22.25
N ALA A 573 -17.19 20.41 22.49
CA ALA A 573 -16.35 21.00 21.46
C ALA A 573 -15.29 19.96 21.07
N GLY A 574 -15.40 19.38 19.87
CA GLY A 574 -14.41 18.41 19.39
C GLY A 574 -14.66 17.79 18.02
N LEU A 575 -15.60 18.31 17.23
CA LEU A 575 -15.95 17.74 15.92
C LEU A 575 -16.27 18.88 14.96
N PHE A 576 -15.27 19.66 14.54
CA PHE A 576 -15.17 20.38 13.25
C PHE A 576 -13.78 21.03 13.20
N GLY A 577 -12.79 20.27 12.71
CA GLY A 577 -11.52 20.82 12.27
C GLY A 577 -11.63 21.22 10.80
N THR A 578 -11.88 22.50 10.55
CA THR A 578 -11.70 23.15 9.24
C THR A 578 -11.29 24.59 9.50
N ASP A 579 -9.98 24.84 9.39
CA ASP A 579 -9.39 25.90 8.55
C ASP A 579 -7.98 26.25 9.02
N GLY A 580 -7.01 25.63 8.34
CA GLY A 580 -5.59 25.96 8.36
C GLY A 580 -5.06 25.91 6.94
N ARG A 581 -5.71 26.67 6.06
CA ARG A 581 -5.26 27.02 4.71
C ARG A 581 -3.98 27.86 4.83
N VAL A 582 -2.83 27.26 4.54
CA VAL A 582 -1.67 27.98 3.99
C VAL A 582 -1.31 27.25 2.70
N VAL A 583 -1.91 27.76 1.62
CA VAL A 583 -1.39 27.63 0.27
C VAL A 583 -0.36 28.75 0.15
N GLU A 584 0.92 28.41 0.20
CA GLU A 584 1.97 29.21 -0.45
C GLU A 584 2.40 28.41 -1.68
N GLU A 585 1.64 28.59 -2.76
CA GLU A 585 2.18 28.52 -4.11
C GLU A 585 3.07 29.77 -4.28
N THR A 586 4.37 29.56 -4.38
CA THR A 586 5.30 30.50 -5.00
C THR A 586 5.95 29.76 -6.16
N GLU A 587 5.25 29.76 -7.30
CA GLU A 587 5.90 29.76 -8.60
C GLU A 587 5.96 31.23 -9.03
N ASP A 588 7.18 31.78 -9.14
CA ASP A 588 7.55 32.82 -10.09
C ASP A 588 9.10 32.83 -10.19
N ASP A 589 9.56 32.55 -11.41
CA ASP A 589 10.79 33.01 -12.10
C ASP A 589 12.20 32.71 -11.55
N GLU A 590 12.84 31.64 -12.07
CA GLU A 590 14.04 31.65 -12.94
C GLU A 590 14.53 30.25 -13.34
#